data_AF-A0A9E9LD19-F1
#
_entry.id   AF-A0A9E9LD19-F1
#
_cell.length_a   1.000
_cell.length_b   1.000
_cell.length_c   1.000
_cell.angle_alpha   90.00
_cell.angle_beta   90.00
_cell.angle_gamma   90.00
#
_symmetry.space_group_name_H-M   'P 1'
#
loop_
_entity.id
_entity.type
_entity.pdbx_description
1 polymer ?
#
loop_
_entity_poly.entity_id
_entity_poly.type
_entity_poly.pdbx_seq_one_letter_code
_entity_poly.pdbx_strand_id
1 'polypeptide(L)'
;MKKFFHEAAIKKLLAYKRKYPDNPAKCAIKICGYCAAWAVKSILPQKVSRKDKQNFSSFKVAFRLTNMIGDVLVNLNYLKGFSRHLPENCILDIYSGLNEEVIDGLFYGNDFINQFIKGKYPDKGKYDLVVDLDRYPEILYCSDRINSENNYFLSEYVKIVSDFNMENPVFLLYGSWAERVGIEYARLFGRTRHTQGDIHDFLNLKNVKYSLKANPEFKRILNQNGLEKKRYITFQRGIAGAGEYTRLWSLENYKAVVNWLKNSYPEYRLVQLGRTDTLEIEGIDLDLRGKTSFEELKNILKYALIHIDGDCGMVHVRHYLQGGVSIVLFGPTSPDYIGYPENINLRADGCPGFCEWISNDWQEKCIRGYKDLPCMVKPEIVIEKIKSILEAD
;
A
#
# COMPACT_ATOMS: atom_id res chain seq x y z
N MET A 1 22.75 13.03 -9.60
CA MET A 1 22.26 13.07 -8.20
C MET A 1 22.81 11.91 -7.37
N LYS A 2 23.37 12.20 -6.18
CA LYS A 2 24.18 11.29 -5.35
C LYS A 2 23.30 10.17 -4.75
N LYS A 3 23.83 8.94 -4.60
CA LYS A 3 23.17 7.85 -3.82
C LYS A 3 22.83 8.40 -2.42
N PHE A 4 21.75 7.95 -1.77
CA PHE A 4 21.43 8.40 -0.42
C PHE A 4 22.51 7.97 0.55
N PHE A 5 23.43 8.90 0.79
CA PHE A 5 24.50 8.76 1.75
C PHE A 5 23.96 8.33 3.11
N HIS A 6 22.82 8.90 3.49
CA HIS A 6 22.25 8.79 4.83
C HIS A 6 21.87 7.35 5.18
N GLU A 7 21.12 6.62 4.35
CA GLU A 7 20.77 5.22 4.64
C GLU A 7 21.99 4.29 4.69
N ALA A 8 22.90 4.44 3.72
CA ALA A 8 24.12 3.64 3.66
C ALA A 8 25.04 3.94 4.85
N ALA A 9 25.13 5.21 5.25
CA ALA A 9 25.88 5.67 6.42
C ALA A 9 25.25 5.15 7.71
N ILE A 10 23.91 5.18 7.86
CA ILE A 10 23.21 4.65 9.04
C ILE A 10 23.45 3.14 9.17
N LYS A 11 23.29 2.38 8.08
CA LYS A 11 23.56 0.93 8.08
C LYS A 11 25.02 0.63 8.43
N LYS A 12 25.96 1.45 7.91
CA LYS A 12 27.39 1.30 8.20
C LYS A 12 27.73 1.69 9.64
N LEU A 13 27.08 2.71 10.18
CA LEU A 13 27.18 3.16 11.57
C LEU A 13 26.73 2.06 12.53
N LEU A 14 25.57 1.44 12.27
CA LEU A 14 25.08 0.31 13.07
C LEU A 14 25.99 -0.93 12.97
N ALA A 15 26.61 -1.16 11.81
CA ALA A 15 27.57 -2.25 11.63
C ALA A 15 28.89 -1.99 12.38
N TYR A 16 29.40 -0.76 12.37
CA TYR A 16 30.62 -0.40 13.11
C TYR A 16 30.38 -0.36 14.62
N LYS A 17 29.22 0.10 15.09
CA LYS A 17 28.83 0.02 16.51
C LYS A 17 28.85 -1.43 17.02
N ARG A 18 28.37 -2.39 16.21
CA ARG A 18 28.42 -3.83 16.54
C ARG A 18 29.83 -4.42 16.50
N LYS A 19 30.68 -3.94 15.59
CA LYS A 19 32.05 -4.45 15.41
C LYS A 19 33.04 -3.90 16.44
N TYR A 20 32.76 -2.72 16.99
CA TYR A 20 33.62 -2.03 17.95
C TYR A 20 32.82 -1.61 19.21
N PRO A 21 32.23 -2.57 19.94
CA PRO A 21 31.35 -2.26 21.07
C PRO A 21 32.10 -1.53 22.21
N ASP A 22 33.34 -1.94 22.49
CA ASP A 22 34.13 -1.40 23.61
C ASP A 22 35.17 -0.37 23.18
N ASN A 23 35.10 0.13 21.94
CA ASN A 23 36.06 1.10 21.42
C ASN A 23 35.37 2.22 20.62
N PRO A 24 34.75 3.20 21.32
CA PRO A 24 33.97 4.25 20.70
C PRO A 24 34.81 5.16 19.80
N ALA A 25 36.07 5.44 20.16
CA ALA A 25 36.98 6.25 19.34
C ALA A 25 37.27 5.58 17.98
N LYS A 26 37.55 4.27 17.97
CA LYS A 26 37.78 3.51 16.73
C LYS A 26 36.52 3.42 15.87
N CYS A 27 35.35 3.29 16.49
CA CYS A 27 34.06 3.34 15.80
C CYS A 27 33.87 4.69 15.10
N ALA A 28 34.07 5.81 15.82
CA ALA A 28 33.95 7.17 15.29
C ALA A 28 34.90 7.41 14.11
N ILE A 29 36.19 7.04 14.24
CA ILE A 29 37.17 7.18 13.15
C ILE A 29 36.75 6.41 11.89
N LYS A 30 36.23 5.19 12.03
CA LYS A 30 35.78 4.39 10.88
C LYS A 30 34.54 4.98 10.21
N ILE A 31 33.63 5.56 10.99
CA ILE A 31 32.47 6.28 10.45
C ILE A 31 32.94 7.54 9.72
N CYS A 32 33.77 8.38 10.34
CA CYS A 32 34.33 9.59 9.72
C CYS A 32 35.08 9.26 8.42
N GLY A 33 35.91 8.22 8.40
CA GLY A 33 36.62 7.78 7.20
C GLY A 33 35.69 7.28 6.09
N TYR A 34 34.62 6.56 6.44
CA TYR A 34 33.59 6.15 5.48
C TYR A 34 32.86 7.37 4.90
N CYS A 35 32.48 8.32 5.75
CA CYS A 35 31.83 9.57 5.36
C CYS A 35 32.73 10.40 4.44
N ALA A 36 34.00 10.57 4.78
CA ALA A 36 34.98 11.31 3.99
C ALA A 36 35.23 10.66 2.63
N ALA A 37 35.46 9.34 2.58
CA ALA A 37 35.65 8.61 1.32
C ALA A 37 34.42 8.76 0.40
N TRP A 38 33.23 8.75 0.98
CA TRP A 38 31.99 8.93 0.25
C TRP A 38 31.81 10.37 -0.26
N ALA A 39 32.15 11.37 0.56
CA ALA A 39 32.17 12.78 0.17
C ALA A 39 33.12 13.00 -1.01
N VAL A 40 34.36 12.48 -0.94
CA VAL A 40 35.34 12.56 -2.03
C VAL A 40 34.81 11.90 -3.31
N LYS A 41 34.24 10.69 -3.22
CA LYS A 41 33.61 10.00 -4.36
C LYS A 41 32.46 10.80 -4.98
N SER A 42 31.82 11.66 -4.20
CA SER A 42 30.70 12.48 -4.61
C SER A 42 31.09 13.86 -5.12
N ILE A 43 32.34 14.27 -4.91
CA ILE A 43 32.94 15.52 -5.40
C ILE A 43 33.72 15.24 -6.69
N LEU A 44 34.29 14.04 -6.85
CA LEU A 44 34.92 13.64 -8.11
C LEU A 44 33.90 13.71 -9.26
N PRO A 45 34.21 14.44 -10.35
CA PRO A 45 33.31 14.54 -11.49
C PRO A 45 33.09 13.13 -12.04
N GLN A 46 31.84 12.68 -12.02
CA GLN A 46 31.48 11.52 -12.83
C GLN A 46 31.76 11.90 -14.28
N LYS A 47 32.44 11.02 -15.03
CA LYS A 47 32.56 11.18 -16.48
C LYS A 47 31.14 11.22 -17.06
N VAL A 48 30.61 12.42 -17.25
CA VAL A 48 29.43 12.64 -18.07
C VAL A 48 29.89 12.35 -19.49
N SER A 49 29.48 11.21 -20.03
CA SER A 49 29.56 11.06 -21.48
C SER A 49 28.64 12.12 -22.08
N ARG A 50 29.24 13.13 -22.72
CA ARG A 50 28.52 13.95 -23.69
C ARG A 50 28.09 13.02 -24.81
N LYS A 51 26.87 12.51 -24.73
CA LYS A 51 26.14 12.07 -25.91
C LYS A 51 25.15 13.16 -26.26
N ASP A 52 25.51 13.83 -27.34
CA ASP A 52 24.66 14.32 -28.42
C ASP A 52 23.46 15.20 -28.08
N LYS A 53 23.50 16.41 -28.66
CA LYS A 53 22.31 17.16 -29.04
C LYS A 53 21.43 16.25 -29.90
N GLN A 54 20.35 15.71 -29.33
CA GLN A 54 19.31 15.02 -30.08
C GLN A 54 17.94 15.50 -29.58
N ASN A 55 17.08 15.80 -30.57
CA ASN A 55 15.64 16.07 -30.55
C ASN A 55 14.95 15.99 -29.18
N PHE A 56 14.15 17.02 -28.85
CA PHE A 56 13.27 17.10 -27.68
C PHE A 56 12.66 15.73 -27.31
N SER A 57 13.39 14.99 -26.47
CA SER A 57 13.01 13.64 -26.07
C SER A 57 11.98 13.76 -24.96
N SER A 58 11.06 12.81 -24.86
CA SER A 58 10.13 12.77 -23.73
C SER A 58 10.85 12.78 -22.38
N PHE A 59 10.29 13.47 -21.38
CA PHE A 59 10.73 13.28 -19.99
C PHE A 59 10.43 11.84 -19.57
N LYS A 60 11.35 11.23 -18.82
CA LYS A 60 11.19 9.87 -18.29
C LYS A 60 11.11 9.91 -16.76
N VAL A 61 9.99 9.50 -16.20
CA VAL A 61 9.74 9.48 -14.77
C VAL A 61 9.55 8.04 -14.31
N ALA A 62 10.18 7.67 -13.19
CA ALA A 62 9.97 6.39 -12.54
C ALA A 62 9.47 6.56 -11.11
N PHE A 63 8.50 5.75 -10.72
CA PHE A 63 8.11 5.60 -9.31
C PHE A 63 8.49 4.22 -8.80
N ARG A 64 9.07 4.18 -7.59
CA ARG A 64 9.31 2.95 -6.84
C ARG A 64 8.18 2.76 -5.82
N LEU A 65 7.49 1.63 -5.90
CA LEU A 65 6.41 1.22 -5.00
C LEU A 65 6.81 -0.11 -4.32
N THR A 66 7.48 -0.08 -3.17
CA THR A 66 8.06 -1.29 -2.55
C THR A 66 7.13 -2.10 -1.65
N ASN A 67 5.90 -1.63 -1.46
CA ASN A 67 4.97 -2.14 -0.46
C ASN A 67 4.08 -3.28 -0.97
N MET A 68 3.15 -3.69 -0.11
CA MET A 68 2.14 -4.68 -0.43
C MET A 68 1.06 -4.12 -1.35
N ILE A 69 0.23 -5.01 -1.88
CA ILE A 69 -0.74 -4.67 -2.92
C ILE A 69 -1.70 -3.54 -2.54
N GLY A 70 -2.13 -3.45 -1.27
CA GLY A 70 -3.00 -2.39 -0.77
C GLY A 70 -2.36 -1.00 -0.92
N ASP A 71 -1.10 -0.86 -0.47
CA ASP A 71 -0.35 0.39 -0.62
C ASP A 71 -0.07 0.72 -2.09
N VAL A 72 0.27 -0.29 -2.90
CA VAL A 72 0.48 -0.08 -4.35
C VAL A 72 -0.79 0.47 -5.00
N LEU A 73 -1.97 -0.06 -4.66
CA LEU A 73 -3.25 0.45 -5.16
C LEU A 73 -3.54 1.89 -4.72
N VAL A 74 -3.28 2.21 -3.45
CA VAL A 74 -3.39 3.59 -2.96
C VAL A 74 -2.46 4.51 -3.74
N ASN A 75 -1.24 4.07 -4.00
CA ASN A 75 -0.25 4.84 -4.74
C ASN A 75 -0.56 4.92 -6.25
N LEU A 76 -1.29 3.97 -6.83
CA LEU A 76 -1.79 4.10 -8.21
C LEU A 76 -2.81 5.25 -8.34
N ASN A 77 -3.61 5.54 -7.31
CA ASN A 77 -4.45 6.74 -7.29
C ASN A 77 -3.62 8.03 -7.28
N TYR A 78 -2.54 8.06 -6.49
CA TYR A 78 -1.58 9.16 -6.51
C TYR A 78 -0.98 9.36 -7.91
N LEU A 79 -0.55 8.27 -8.56
CA LEU A 79 0.03 8.32 -9.90
C LEU A 79 -0.97 8.72 -10.98
N LYS A 80 -2.26 8.37 -10.82
CA LYS A 80 -3.32 8.89 -11.70
C LYS A 80 -3.48 10.40 -11.54
N GLY A 81 -3.35 10.93 -10.32
CA GLY A 81 -3.31 12.38 -10.08
C GLY A 81 -2.09 13.02 -10.74
N PHE A 82 -0.90 12.50 -10.47
CA PHE A 82 0.37 12.96 -11.03
C PHE A 82 0.36 12.98 -12.57
N SER A 83 -0.09 11.91 -13.21
CA SER A 83 -0.11 11.77 -14.67
C SER A 83 -1.03 12.76 -15.39
N ARG A 84 -2.07 13.30 -14.73
CA ARG A 84 -2.95 14.34 -15.31
C ARG A 84 -2.21 15.65 -15.60
N HIS A 85 -1.08 15.88 -14.95
CA HIS A 85 -0.27 17.08 -15.10
C HIS A 85 0.99 16.85 -15.93
N LEU A 86 1.24 15.60 -16.35
CA LEU A 86 2.38 15.29 -17.20
C LEU A 86 2.12 15.76 -18.64
N PRO A 87 3.16 16.23 -19.35
CA PRO A 87 3.08 16.43 -20.80
C PRO A 87 2.75 15.11 -21.52
N GLU A 88 2.01 15.18 -22.63
CA GLU A 88 1.52 13.99 -23.37
C GLU A 88 2.61 12.96 -23.72
N ASN A 89 3.82 13.43 -24.05
CA ASN A 89 4.91 12.55 -24.42
C ASN A 89 5.67 11.98 -23.22
N CYS A 90 5.38 12.38 -21.99
CA CYS A 90 6.12 11.93 -20.81
C CYS A 90 5.94 10.43 -20.57
N ILE A 91 7.04 9.73 -20.33
CA ILE A 91 7.03 8.31 -19.98
C ILE A 91 6.95 8.20 -18.46
N LEU A 92 5.97 7.43 -17.97
CA LEU A 92 5.80 7.12 -16.55
C LEU A 92 5.93 5.61 -16.32
N ASP A 93 7.00 5.22 -15.67
CA ASP A 93 7.30 3.81 -15.36
C ASP A 93 7.16 3.54 -13.86
N ILE A 94 6.76 2.31 -13.51
CA ILE A 94 6.62 1.88 -12.12
C ILE A 94 7.57 0.71 -11.85
N TYR A 95 8.20 0.73 -10.67
CA TYR A 95 8.98 -0.38 -10.14
C TYR A 95 8.31 -0.94 -8.87
N SER A 96 8.06 -2.25 -8.82
CA SER A 96 7.60 -2.89 -7.57
C SER A 96 8.24 -4.25 -7.31
N GLY A 97 8.23 -4.62 -6.03
CA GLY A 97 8.64 -5.95 -5.57
C GLY A 97 7.52 -7.00 -5.61
N LEU A 98 6.32 -6.66 -6.09
CA LEU A 98 5.23 -7.61 -6.28
C LEU A 98 5.61 -8.69 -7.31
N ASN A 99 4.91 -9.82 -7.27
CA ASN A 99 5.09 -10.88 -8.26
C ASN A 99 4.54 -10.43 -9.63
N GLU A 100 4.98 -11.09 -10.71
CA GLU A 100 4.63 -10.69 -12.09
C GLU A 100 3.13 -10.80 -12.35
N GLU A 101 2.50 -11.87 -11.88
CA GLU A 101 1.07 -12.13 -12.06
C GLU A 101 0.18 -11.02 -11.45
N VAL A 102 0.53 -10.53 -10.26
CA VAL A 102 -0.14 -9.38 -9.63
C VAL A 102 0.18 -8.08 -10.37
N ILE A 103 1.42 -7.90 -10.83
CA ILE A 103 1.81 -6.72 -11.62
C ILE A 103 0.97 -6.64 -12.90
N ASP A 104 0.88 -7.73 -13.65
CA ASP A 104 0.11 -7.81 -14.90
C ASP A 104 -1.36 -7.48 -14.65
N GLY A 105 -1.95 -8.05 -13.59
CA GLY A 105 -3.33 -7.75 -13.24
C GLY A 105 -3.53 -6.33 -12.71
N LEU A 106 -2.57 -5.72 -12.02
CA LEU A 106 -2.66 -4.31 -11.65
C LEU A 106 -2.53 -3.39 -12.87
N PHE A 107 -1.74 -3.78 -13.86
CA PHE A 107 -1.48 -3.02 -15.08
C PHE A 107 -2.63 -3.11 -16.09
N TYR A 108 -3.39 -4.22 -16.10
CA TYR A 108 -4.50 -4.43 -17.03
C TYR A 108 -5.44 -3.21 -17.12
N GLY A 109 -5.54 -2.65 -18.33
CA GLY A 109 -6.43 -1.51 -18.62
C GLY A 109 -5.96 -0.16 -18.09
N ASN A 110 -4.72 0.00 -17.64
CA ASN A 110 -4.14 1.29 -17.29
C ASN A 110 -3.50 1.94 -18.53
N ASP A 111 -3.84 3.19 -18.78
CA ASP A 111 -3.40 3.96 -19.95
C ASP A 111 -2.31 5.00 -19.64
N PHE A 112 -2.18 5.39 -18.38
CA PHE A 112 -1.29 6.47 -17.92
C PHE A 112 0.08 5.96 -17.47
N ILE A 113 0.30 4.65 -17.46
CA ILE A 113 1.55 4.00 -17.08
C ILE A 113 2.11 3.37 -18.34
N ASN A 114 3.37 3.66 -18.65
CA ASN A 114 4.03 3.11 -19.83
C ASN A 114 4.46 1.66 -19.59
N GLN A 115 5.07 1.36 -18.45
CA GLN A 115 5.42 0.00 -18.06
C GLN A 115 5.47 -0.18 -16.56
N PHE A 116 5.21 -1.42 -16.14
CA PHE A 116 5.41 -1.87 -14.78
C PHE A 116 6.57 -2.89 -14.76
N ILE A 117 7.62 -2.56 -14.02
CA ILE A 117 8.89 -3.29 -13.99
C ILE A 117 9.03 -3.98 -12.64
N LYS A 118 9.26 -5.30 -12.65
CA LYS A 118 9.61 -6.03 -11.44
C LYS A 118 11.01 -5.66 -10.95
N GLY A 119 11.09 -5.21 -9.71
CA GLY A 119 12.32 -4.80 -9.05
C GLY A 119 12.13 -3.60 -8.14
N LYS A 120 13.10 -3.36 -7.26
CA LYS A 120 13.06 -2.26 -6.27
C LYS A 120 14.07 -1.14 -6.55
N TYR A 121 14.83 -1.22 -7.64
CA TYR A 121 15.94 -0.30 -7.88
C TYR A 121 15.93 0.16 -9.33
N PRO A 122 15.24 1.28 -9.63
CA PRO A 122 15.31 1.92 -10.93
C PRO A 122 16.75 2.29 -11.27
N ASP A 123 17.15 2.08 -12.53
CA ASP A 123 18.42 2.58 -13.03
C ASP A 123 18.30 4.10 -13.25
N LYS A 124 18.77 4.86 -12.27
CA LYS A 124 18.67 6.33 -12.24
C LYS A 124 19.18 7.01 -13.51
N GLY A 125 20.14 6.41 -14.22
CA GLY A 125 20.69 6.98 -15.46
C GLY A 125 19.73 6.95 -16.66
N LYS A 126 18.61 6.22 -16.57
CA LYS A 126 17.60 6.10 -17.63
C LYS A 126 16.43 7.08 -17.50
N TYR A 127 16.33 7.75 -16.36
CA TYR A 127 15.19 8.59 -16.00
C TYR A 127 15.64 10.02 -15.74
N ASP A 128 14.72 10.95 -15.93
CA ASP A 128 14.84 12.35 -15.51
C ASP A 128 14.40 12.53 -14.06
N LEU A 129 13.42 11.76 -13.59
CA LEU A 129 12.94 11.77 -12.22
C LEU A 129 12.75 10.35 -11.73
N VAL A 130 13.24 10.05 -10.53
CA VAL A 130 12.92 8.82 -9.80
C VAL A 130 12.39 9.20 -8.44
N VAL A 131 11.18 8.76 -8.11
CA VAL A 131 10.50 9.02 -6.84
C VAL A 131 10.27 7.70 -6.12
N ASP A 132 10.57 7.64 -4.82
CA ASP A 132 10.04 6.59 -3.97
C ASP A 132 8.71 7.02 -3.42
N LEU A 133 7.71 6.14 -3.49
CA LEU A 133 6.39 6.43 -2.99
C LEU A 133 5.92 5.26 -2.13
N ASP A 134 6.10 5.44 -0.83
CA ASP A 134 5.55 4.59 0.21
C ASP A 134 4.28 5.25 0.77
N ARG A 135 4.49 6.22 1.66
CA ARG A 135 3.49 7.05 2.31
C ARG A 135 3.57 8.50 1.85
N TYR A 136 4.76 9.06 1.97
CA TYR A 136 5.12 10.37 1.45
C TYR A 136 6.13 10.17 0.30
N PRO A 137 6.09 11.02 -0.74
CA PRO A 137 7.03 10.92 -1.85
C PRO A 137 8.45 11.34 -1.42
N GLU A 138 9.46 10.61 -1.87
CA GLU A 138 10.87 10.96 -1.72
C GLU A 138 11.56 11.05 -3.08
N ILE A 139 12.25 12.17 -3.36
CA ILE A 139 12.97 12.34 -4.63
C ILE A 139 14.28 11.54 -4.59
N LEU A 140 14.27 10.36 -5.23
CA LEU A 140 15.47 9.52 -5.31
C LEU A 140 16.52 10.02 -6.29
N TYR A 141 16.07 10.66 -7.37
CA TYR A 141 16.90 11.21 -8.42
C TYR A 141 16.11 12.24 -9.21
N CYS A 142 16.77 13.33 -9.61
CA CYS A 142 16.27 14.32 -10.55
C CYS A 142 17.44 14.72 -11.46
N SER A 143 17.21 14.82 -12.76
CA SER A 143 18.20 15.32 -13.73
C SER A 143 18.16 16.84 -13.77
N ASP A 144 19.28 17.47 -14.14
CA ASP A 144 19.33 18.94 -14.30
C ASP A 144 18.36 19.43 -15.40
N ARG A 145 17.99 18.52 -16.31
CA ARG A 145 17.08 18.73 -17.43
C ARG A 145 15.70 19.24 -16.98
N ILE A 146 15.18 18.71 -15.86
CA ILE A 146 13.87 19.09 -15.33
C ILE A 146 13.80 20.60 -15.05
N ASN A 147 14.88 21.16 -14.53
CA ASN A 147 14.97 22.58 -14.23
C ASN A 147 15.35 23.42 -15.47
N SER A 148 16.21 22.91 -16.36
CA SER A 148 16.70 23.69 -17.50
C SER A 148 15.72 23.78 -18.67
N GLU A 149 14.82 22.81 -18.83
CA GLU A 149 13.85 22.77 -19.94
C GLU A 149 12.47 23.33 -19.55
N ASN A 150 12.36 24.04 -18.41
CA ASN A 150 11.15 24.76 -17.96
C ASN A 150 9.88 23.88 -17.88
N ASN A 151 9.99 22.60 -17.50
CA ASN A 151 8.79 21.83 -17.13
C ASN A 151 8.31 22.30 -15.76
N TYR A 152 7.40 23.29 -15.75
CA TYR A 152 6.91 23.92 -14.53
C TYR A 152 6.33 22.92 -13.53
N PHE A 153 5.55 21.94 -14.01
CA PHE A 153 4.95 20.94 -13.13
C PHE A 153 6.00 20.07 -12.45
N LEU A 154 6.93 19.46 -13.22
CA LEU A 154 7.93 18.56 -12.64
C LEU A 154 8.93 19.30 -11.73
N SER A 155 9.33 20.52 -12.11
CA SER A 155 10.22 21.34 -11.29
C SER A 155 9.56 21.77 -9.98
N GLU A 156 8.32 22.23 -10.02
CA GLU A 156 7.59 22.61 -8.80
C GLU A 156 7.27 21.39 -7.93
N TYR A 157 6.91 20.24 -8.54
CA TYR A 157 6.75 18.98 -7.82
C TYR A 157 8.01 18.59 -7.06
N VAL A 158 9.18 18.59 -7.73
CA VAL A 158 10.47 18.25 -7.11
C VAL A 158 10.77 19.20 -5.95
N LYS A 159 10.51 20.49 -6.12
CA LYS A 159 10.71 21.50 -5.09
C LYS A 159 9.81 21.27 -3.88
N ILE A 160 8.49 21.16 -4.06
CA ILE A 160 7.52 20.92 -2.99
C ILE A 160 7.88 19.67 -2.18
N VAL A 161 8.17 18.56 -2.89
CA VAL A 161 8.52 17.31 -2.23
C VAL A 161 9.85 17.42 -1.49
N SER A 162 10.85 18.09 -2.08
CA SER A 162 12.16 18.26 -1.43
C SER A 162 12.07 19.15 -0.20
N ASP A 163 11.34 20.26 -0.26
CA ASP A 163 11.14 21.18 0.86
C ASP A 163 10.42 20.48 2.01
N PHE A 164 9.31 19.78 1.72
CA PHE A 164 8.59 19.00 2.71
C PHE A 164 9.46 17.94 3.40
N ASN A 165 10.28 17.24 2.62
CA ASN A 165 11.19 16.21 3.12
C ASN A 165 12.33 16.79 3.98
N MET A 166 12.82 17.99 3.66
CA MET A 166 13.81 18.70 4.48
C MET A 166 13.23 19.19 5.80
N GLU A 167 11.98 19.67 5.78
CA GLU A 167 11.26 20.14 6.97
C GLU A 167 10.80 18.97 7.86
N ASN A 168 10.51 17.81 7.27
CA ASN A 168 9.96 16.65 7.95
C ASN A 168 10.81 15.37 7.77
N PRO A 169 12.11 15.39 8.12
CA PRO A 169 13.03 14.28 7.85
C PRO A 169 12.66 13.00 8.61
N VAL A 170 11.84 13.09 9.65
CA VAL A 170 11.33 11.93 10.40
C VAL A 170 10.51 10.98 9.53
N PHE A 171 9.81 11.49 8.51
CA PHE A 171 9.01 10.67 7.59
C PHE A 171 9.84 9.82 6.63
N LEU A 172 11.13 10.15 6.48
CA LEU A 172 12.08 9.40 5.66
C LEU A 172 12.81 8.29 6.46
N LEU A 173 12.57 8.21 7.76
CA LEU A 173 13.16 7.16 8.59
C LEU A 173 12.35 5.87 8.42
N TYR A 174 13.03 4.73 8.28
CA TYR A 174 12.35 3.44 8.31
C TYR A 174 12.04 3.03 9.75
N GLY A 175 10.80 2.61 10.00
CA GLY A 175 10.39 1.95 11.23
C GLY A 175 9.07 2.48 11.78
N SER A 176 8.53 1.74 12.76
CA SER A 176 7.18 1.99 13.28
C SER A 176 6.96 3.42 13.79
N TRP A 177 7.94 4.02 14.45
CA TRP A 177 7.79 5.38 14.98
C TRP A 177 7.61 6.43 13.89
N ALA A 178 8.35 6.33 12.79
CA ALA A 178 8.23 7.24 11.66
C ALA A 178 6.86 7.11 10.99
N GLU A 179 6.43 5.86 10.79
CA GLU A 179 5.10 5.52 10.28
C GLU A 179 4.00 6.14 11.15
N ARG A 180 4.10 5.97 12.48
CA ARG A 180 3.11 6.51 13.41
C ARG A 180 3.06 8.03 13.38
N VAL A 181 4.19 8.71 13.44
CA VAL A 181 4.23 10.18 13.39
C VAL A 181 3.68 10.68 12.04
N GLY A 182 4.00 9.99 10.94
CA GLY A 182 3.46 10.30 9.61
C GLY A 182 1.94 10.16 9.52
N ILE A 183 1.35 9.14 10.14
CA ILE A 183 -0.11 8.96 10.23
C ILE A 183 -0.75 10.08 11.05
N GLU A 184 -0.22 10.39 12.24
CA GLU A 184 -0.79 11.45 13.08
C GLU A 184 -0.68 12.83 12.44
N TYR A 185 0.44 13.12 11.76
CA TYR A 185 0.59 14.33 10.96
C TYR A 185 -0.52 14.43 9.92
N ALA A 186 -0.74 13.39 9.11
CA ALA A 186 -1.80 13.39 8.10
C ALA A 186 -3.19 13.62 8.73
N ARG A 187 -3.48 12.96 9.86
CA ARG A 187 -4.76 13.08 10.56
C ARG A 187 -5.01 14.49 11.12
N LEU A 188 -3.98 15.19 11.60
CA LEU A 188 -4.10 16.59 12.05
C LEU A 188 -4.55 17.53 10.94
N PHE A 189 -4.22 17.23 9.68
CA PHE A 189 -4.66 17.96 8.50
C PHE A 189 -5.94 17.38 7.85
N GLY A 190 -6.64 16.47 8.53
CA GLY A 190 -7.84 15.82 8.01
C GLY A 190 -7.59 14.98 6.75
N ARG A 191 -6.37 14.46 6.58
CA ARG A 191 -5.98 13.60 5.46
C ARG A 191 -6.17 12.13 5.82
N THR A 192 -6.49 11.33 4.81
CA THR A 192 -6.58 9.87 4.90
C THR A 192 -5.31 9.23 4.32
N ARG A 193 -5.18 7.91 4.45
CA ARG A 193 -4.13 7.12 3.79
C ARG A 193 -4.08 7.37 2.28
N HIS A 194 -5.21 7.70 1.67
CA HIS A 194 -5.36 7.90 0.22
C HIS A 194 -4.91 9.27 -0.27
N THR A 195 -4.84 10.26 0.62
CA THR A 195 -4.45 11.63 0.30
C THR A 195 -3.21 12.08 1.07
N GLN A 196 -2.64 11.24 1.95
CA GLN A 196 -1.52 11.63 2.79
C GLN A 196 -0.29 12.08 1.98
N GLY A 197 -0.02 11.43 0.85
CA GLY A 197 1.16 11.74 0.02
C GLY A 197 1.05 13.05 -0.75
N ASP A 198 -0.14 13.64 -0.87
CA ASP A 198 -0.41 14.83 -1.70
C ASP A 198 0.00 16.13 -1.00
N ILE A 199 1.30 16.38 -0.92
CA ILE A 199 1.84 17.53 -0.20
C ILE A 199 1.22 18.84 -0.73
N HIS A 200 0.67 19.63 0.19
CA HIS A 200 -0.01 20.90 -0.08
C HIS A 200 -1.21 20.82 -1.06
N ASP A 201 -1.81 19.64 -1.20
CA ASP A 201 -2.89 19.38 -2.18
C ASP A 201 -2.46 19.68 -3.64
N PHE A 202 -1.16 19.58 -3.93
CA PHE A 202 -0.58 19.94 -5.23
C PHE A 202 -1.10 19.08 -6.39
N LEU A 203 -1.39 17.80 -6.16
CA LEU A 203 -2.00 16.88 -7.13
C LEU A 203 -3.54 16.85 -7.04
N ASN A 204 -4.11 17.54 -6.04
CA ASN A 204 -5.55 17.61 -5.78
C ASN A 204 -6.21 16.22 -5.75
N LEU A 205 -5.63 15.27 -5.00
CA LEU A 205 -6.05 13.86 -4.99
C LEU A 205 -7.50 13.65 -4.54
N LYS A 206 -8.08 14.60 -3.79
CA LYS A 206 -9.51 14.59 -3.43
C LYS A 206 -10.44 14.54 -4.66
N ASN A 207 -9.96 15.04 -5.80
CA ASN A 207 -10.69 15.07 -7.07
C ASN A 207 -10.17 14.04 -8.10
N VAL A 208 -9.31 13.12 -7.66
CA VAL A 208 -8.82 12.02 -8.49
C VAL A 208 -9.69 10.79 -8.26
N LYS A 209 -10.10 10.16 -9.37
CA LYS A 209 -10.87 8.92 -9.38
C LYS A 209 -10.11 7.89 -10.18
N TYR A 210 -9.29 7.11 -9.49
CA TYR A 210 -8.67 5.92 -10.08
C TYR A 210 -9.62 4.72 -9.98
N SER A 211 -9.63 3.85 -10.98
CA SER A 211 -10.37 2.59 -10.96
C SER A 211 -9.51 1.47 -11.53
N LEU A 212 -9.45 0.36 -10.81
CA LEU A 212 -8.85 -0.88 -11.27
C LEU A 212 -9.83 -1.58 -12.23
N LYS A 213 -9.32 -2.16 -13.32
CA LYS A 213 -10.11 -2.98 -14.25
C LYS A 213 -9.90 -4.46 -13.94
N ALA A 214 -10.95 -5.27 -14.07
CA ALA A 214 -10.84 -6.72 -14.05
C ALA A 214 -10.90 -7.22 -15.50
N ASN A 215 -10.01 -8.13 -15.88
CA ASN A 215 -10.02 -8.71 -17.22
C ASN A 215 -11.25 -9.62 -17.37
N PRO A 216 -12.17 -9.33 -18.32
CA PRO A 216 -13.38 -10.13 -18.52
C PRO A 216 -13.12 -11.59 -18.92
N GLU A 217 -11.96 -11.91 -19.51
CA GLU A 217 -11.60 -13.29 -19.89
C GLU A 217 -11.55 -14.23 -18.67
N PHE A 218 -11.20 -13.68 -17.51
CA PHE A 218 -11.15 -14.42 -16.25
C PHE A 218 -12.49 -14.51 -15.53
N LYS A 219 -13.55 -13.88 -16.04
CA LYS A 219 -14.92 -13.96 -15.47
C LYS A 219 -15.47 -15.38 -15.46
N ARG A 220 -14.95 -16.28 -16.32
CA ARG A 220 -15.30 -17.71 -16.35
C ARG A 220 -15.17 -18.42 -14.99
N ILE A 221 -14.30 -17.92 -14.10
CA ILE A 221 -14.14 -18.45 -12.74
C ILE A 221 -15.45 -18.44 -11.95
N LEU A 222 -16.32 -17.45 -12.21
CA LEU A 222 -17.61 -17.34 -11.56
C LEU A 222 -18.51 -18.52 -11.95
N ASN A 223 -18.56 -18.87 -13.23
CA ASN A 223 -19.38 -19.97 -13.72
C ASN A 223 -18.84 -21.32 -13.22
N GLN A 224 -17.52 -21.53 -13.32
CA GLN A 224 -16.84 -22.76 -12.88
C GLN A 224 -17.11 -23.09 -11.40
N ASN A 225 -17.31 -22.07 -10.57
CA ASN A 225 -17.57 -22.21 -9.15
C ASN A 225 -19.06 -22.03 -8.77
N GLY A 226 -19.95 -21.89 -9.75
CA GLY A 226 -21.38 -21.69 -9.53
C GLY A 226 -21.74 -20.37 -8.85
N LEU A 227 -20.93 -19.33 -9.03
CA LEU A 227 -21.09 -18.00 -8.45
C LEU A 227 -21.92 -17.04 -9.32
N GLU A 228 -22.13 -17.33 -10.62
CA GLU A 228 -23.01 -16.50 -11.46
C GLU A 228 -24.50 -16.68 -11.15
N LYS A 229 -24.87 -17.87 -10.64
CA LYS A 229 -26.26 -18.27 -10.40
C LYS A 229 -26.75 -17.98 -8.98
N LYS A 230 -25.84 -17.60 -8.08
CA LYS A 230 -26.11 -17.31 -6.67
C LYS A 230 -25.50 -15.97 -6.30
N ARG A 231 -26.23 -15.13 -5.56
CA ARG A 231 -25.60 -14.04 -4.81
C ARG A 231 -24.63 -14.70 -3.81
N TYR A 232 -23.38 -14.26 -3.76
CA TYR A 232 -22.37 -14.86 -2.90
C TYR A 232 -21.70 -13.81 -2.02
N ILE A 233 -21.33 -14.25 -0.82
CA ILE A 233 -20.65 -13.43 0.19
C ILE A 233 -19.24 -13.98 0.32
N THR A 234 -18.26 -13.09 0.24
CA THR A 234 -16.85 -13.47 0.32
C THR A 234 -16.28 -13.13 1.69
N PHE A 235 -15.41 -14.00 2.19
CA PHE A 235 -14.69 -13.84 3.44
C PHE A 235 -13.19 -13.90 3.18
N GLN A 236 -12.45 -13.09 3.90
CA GLN A 236 -11.00 -13.19 3.98
C GLN A 236 -10.63 -13.16 5.46
N ARG A 237 -9.68 -14.03 5.84
CA ARG A 237 -9.01 -13.97 7.14
C ARG A 237 -7.50 -14.11 6.95
N GLY A 238 -6.82 -12.99 6.76
CA GLY A 238 -5.38 -12.99 6.58
C GLY A 238 -4.80 -11.60 6.68
N ILE A 239 -3.61 -11.52 7.25
CA ILE A 239 -2.71 -10.39 7.03
C ILE A 239 -1.44 -10.89 6.35
N ALA A 240 -0.46 -10.03 6.13
CA ALA A 240 0.79 -10.44 5.53
C ALA A 240 1.64 -11.27 6.50
N GLY A 241 1.48 -12.59 6.47
CA GLY A 241 2.26 -13.54 7.24
C GLY A 241 1.43 -14.74 7.68
N ALA A 242 2.09 -15.84 8.03
CA ALA A 242 1.47 -16.96 8.72
C ALA A 242 1.53 -16.67 10.23
N GLY A 243 0.40 -16.65 10.92
CA GLY A 243 0.34 -16.40 12.36
C GLY A 243 -0.94 -15.74 12.83
N GLU A 244 -1.06 -15.61 14.15
CA GLU A 244 -2.10 -14.85 14.82
C GLU A 244 -1.57 -13.45 15.14
N TYR A 245 -2.35 -12.43 14.77
CA TYR A 245 -1.95 -11.03 14.80
C TYR A 245 -3.09 -10.15 15.30
N THR A 246 -2.77 -8.97 15.80
CA THR A 246 -3.70 -8.02 16.42
C THR A 246 -4.77 -7.47 15.49
N ARG A 247 -4.57 -7.63 14.18
CA ARG A 247 -5.52 -7.22 13.14
C ARG A 247 -6.47 -8.33 12.71
N LEU A 248 -6.20 -9.58 13.10
CA LEU A 248 -7.04 -10.70 12.72
C LEU A 248 -8.26 -10.80 13.64
N TRP A 249 -9.42 -10.96 13.02
CA TRP A 249 -10.61 -11.36 13.73
C TRP A 249 -10.57 -12.87 14.03
N SER A 250 -11.10 -13.28 15.19
CA SER A 250 -10.98 -14.67 15.63
C SER A 250 -11.78 -15.61 14.72
N LEU A 251 -11.29 -16.84 14.55
CA LEU A 251 -12.01 -17.87 13.79
C LEU A 251 -13.39 -18.15 14.36
N GLU A 252 -13.53 -18.17 15.69
CA GLU A 252 -14.82 -18.36 16.35
C GLU A 252 -15.82 -17.26 16.00
N ASN A 253 -15.38 -16.01 15.87
CA ASN A 253 -16.26 -14.93 15.47
C ASN A 253 -16.67 -15.06 13.99
N TYR A 254 -15.76 -15.42 13.09
CA TYR A 254 -16.12 -15.73 11.70
C TYR A 254 -17.11 -16.90 11.63
N LYS A 255 -16.85 -17.98 12.37
CA LYS A 255 -17.73 -19.15 12.47
C LYS A 255 -19.14 -18.78 12.95
N ALA A 256 -19.26 -17.88 13.94
CA ALA A 256 -20.55 -17.40 14.41
C ALA A 256 -21.35 -16.70 13.29
N VAL A 257 -20.70 -15.82 12.52
CA VAL A 257 -21.32 -15.14 11.37
C VAL A 257 -21.71 -16.13 10.27
N VAL A 258 -20.81 -17.06 9.93
CA VAL A 258 -21.06 -18.10 8.92
C VAL A 258 -22.24 -18.98 9.31
N ASN A 259 -22.28 -19.47 10.56
CA ASN A 259 -23.39 -20.29 11.04
C ASN A 259 -24.72 -19.53 10.99
N TRP A 260 -24.73 -18.26 11.39
CA TRP A 260 -25.94 -17.43 11.30
C TRP A 260 -26.41 -17.25 9.85
N LEU A 261 -25.50 -16.94 8.92
CA LEU A 261 -25.80 -16.79 7.49
C LEU A 261 -26.37 -18.07 6.89
N LYS A 262 -25.78 -19.24 7.20
CA LYS A 262 -26.28 -20.53 6.70
C LYS A 262 -27.69 -20.85 7.18
N ASN A 263 -27.99 -20.50 8.43
CA ASN A 263 -29.30 -20.76 9.01
C ASN A 263 -30.37 -19.76 8.55
N SER A 264 -29.99 -18.48 8.41
CA SER A 264 -30.94 -17.40 8.15
C SER A 264 -31.09 -17.07 6.66
N TYR A 265 -30.04 -17.31 5.87
CA TYR A 265 -29.99 -16.99 4.45
C TYR A 265 -29.25 -18.09 3.63
N PRO A 266 -29.76 -19.34 3.60
CA PRO A 266 -29.13 -20.47 2.92
C PRO A 266 -29.01 -20.34 1.39
N GLU A 267 -29.68 -19.35 0.79
CA GLU A 267 -29.60 -19.05 -0.63
C GLU A 267 -28.24 -18.46 -1.05
N TYR A 268 -27.55 -17.75 -0.15
CA TYR A 268 -26.23 -17.17 -0.45
C TYR A 268 -25.14 -18.21 -0.34
N ARG A 269 -24.23 -18.22 -1.32
CA ARG A 269 -23.02 -19.04 -1.24
C ARG A 269 -21.94 -18.31 -0.46
N LEU A 270 -21.36 -18.97 0.54
CA LEU A 270 -20.28 -18.41 1.35
C LEU A 270 -18.93 -18.87 0.80
N VAL A 271 -18.07 -17.91 0.44
CA VAL A 271 -16.81 -18.17 -0.26
C VAL A 271 -15.63 -17.62 0.55
N GLN A 272 -14.65 -18.45 0.87
CA GLN A 272 -13.42 -17.98 1.50
C GLN A 272 -12.33 -17.72 0.45
N LEU A 273 -11.71 -16.56 0.53
CA LEU A 273 -10.57 -16.11 -0.26
C LEU A 273 -9.34 -15.96 0.63
N GLY A 274 -8.15 -15.99 0.04
CA GLY A 274 -6.92 -15.76 0.78
C GLY A 274 -5.73 -16.55 0.23
N ARG A 275 -4.66 -16.60 1.01
CA ARG A 275 -3.48 -17.42 0.71
C ARG A 275 -3.65 -18.82 1.29
N THR A 276 -2.94 -19.80 0.73
CA THR A 276 -2.94 -21.19 1.23
C THR A 276 -2.56 -21.33 2.70
N ASP A 277 -1.76 -20.40 3.24
CA ASP A 277 -1.30 -20.41 4.63
C ASP A 277 -2.20 -19.64 5.62
N THR A 278 -3.33 -19.11 5.15
CA THR A 278 -4.37 -18.56 6.03
C THR A 278 -5.27 -19.68 6.55
N LEU A 279 -5.81 -19.57 7.77
CA LEU A 279 -6.66 -20.61 8.37
C LEU A 279 -8.06 -20.66 7.74
N GLU A 280 -8.63 -21.86 7.71
CA GLU A 280 -9.96 -22.09 7.15
C GLU A 280 -11.03 -21.58 8.11
N ILE A 281 -12.06 -20.94 7.57
CA ILE A 281 -13.25 -20.58 8.34
C ILE A 281 -14.22 -21.75 8.24
N GLU A 282 -14.52 -22.35 9.39
CA GLU A 282 -15.45 -23.49 9.47
C GLU A 282 -16.84 -23.11 8.93
N GLY A 283 -17.41 -23.99 8.11
CA GLY A 283 -18.78 -23.87 7.59
C GLY A 283 -18.90 -23.20 6.21
N ILE A 284 -17.82 -22.63 5.67
CA ILE A 284 -17.77 -22.06 4.31
C ILE A 284 -18.19 -23.09 3.24
N ASP A 285 -18.92 -22.65 2.21
CA ASP A 285 -19.40 -23.54 1.12
C ASP A 285 -18.37 -23.74 0.00
N LEU A 286 -17.43 -22.80 -0.14
CA LEU A 286 -16.41 -22.83 -1.16
C LEU A 286 -15.12 -22.17 -0.66
N ASP A 287 -14.06 -22.95 -0.49
CA ASP A 287 -12.74 -22.45 -0.15
C ASP A 287 -11.88 -22.27 -1.41
N LEU A 288 -11.53 -21.03 -1.71
CA LEU A 288 -10.67 -20.62 -2.83
C LEU A 288 -9.30 -20.08 -2.38
N ARG A 289 -8.91 -20.27 -1.11
CA ARG A 289 -7.58 -19.84 -0.64
C ARG A 289 -6.47 -20.47 -1.47
N GLY A 290 -5.64 -19.62 -2.09
CA GLY A 290 -4.53 -20.05 -2.95
C GLY A 290 -4.94 -20.79 -4.22
N LYS A 291 -6.22 -20.73 -4.62
CA LYS A 291 -6.77 -21.42 -5.80
C LYS A 291 -7.19 -20.47 -6.92
N THR A 292 -6.83 -19.19 -6.81
CA THR A 292 -7.17 -18.15 -7.79
C THR A 292 -5.92 -17.43 -8.25
N SER A 293 -5.86 -17.08 -9.53
CA SER A 293 -5.02 -15.97 -9.98
C SER A 293 -5.53 -14.64 -9.40
N PHE A 294 -4.73 -13.60 -9.47
CA PHE A 294 -5.12 -12.24 -9.13
C PHE A 294 -6.24 -11.71 -10.02
N GLU A 295 -6.24 -12.00 -11.34
CA GLU A 295 -7.37 -11.63 -12.22
C GLU A 295 -8.68 -12.36 -11.88
N GLU A 296 -8.59 -13.64 -11.50
CA GLU A 296 -9.75 -14.40 -11.01
C GLU A 296 -10.27 -13.83 -9.70
N LEU A 297 -9.36 -13.51 -8.76
CA LEU A 297 -9.69 -12.85 -7.51
C LEU A 297 -10.41 -11.51 -7.74
N LYS A 298 -9.92 -10.68 -8.66
CA LYS A 298 -10.57 -9.40 -9.01
C LYS A 298 -11.99 -9.61 -9.52
N ASN A 299 -12.22 -10.60 -10.38
CA ASN A 299 -13.56 -10.90 -10.86
C ASN A 299 -14.48 -11.39 -9.72
N ILE A 300 -14.00 -12.27 -8.83
CA ILE A 300 -14.78 -12.72 -7.67
C ILE A 300 -15.10 -11.55 -6.72
N LEU A 301 -14.13 -10.70 -6.39
CA LEU A 301 -14.37 -9.56 -5.52
C LEU A 301 -15.33 -8.52 -6.13
N LYS A 302 -15.22 -8.29 -7.44
CA LYS A 302 -16.02 -7.29 -8.16
C LYS A 302 -17.51 -7.60 -8.15
N TYR A 303 -17.89 -8.88 -8.23
CA TYR A 303 -19.29 -9.30 -8.34
C TYR A 303 -19.83 -9.95 -7.04
N ALA A 304 -19.03 -10.02 -5.98
CA ALA A 304 -19.51 -10.43 -4.67
C ALA A 304 -20.52 -9.41 -4.13
N LEU A 305 -21.57 -9.90 -3.48
CA LEU A 305 -22.58 -9.04 -2.86
C LEU A 305 -21.96 -8.25 -1.69
N ILE A 306 -21.32 -8.98 -0.77
CA ILE A 306 -20.59 -8.44 0.37
C ILE A 306 -19.21 -9.10 0.40
N HIS A 307 -18.21 -8.32 0.80
CA HIS A 307 -16.89 -8.83 1.17
C HIS A 307 -16.63 -8.53 2.64
N ILE A 308 -16.24 -9.54 3.42
CA ILE A 308 -15.95 -9.44 4.85
C ILE A 308 -14.46 -9.73 5.06
N ASP A 309 -13.71 -8.73 5.51
CA ASP A 309 -12.25 -8.79 5.67
C ASP A 309 -11.85 -7.87 6.84
N GLY A 310 -10.65 -8.07 7.40
CA GLY A 310 -9.95 -7.00 8.10
C GLY A 310 -9.54 -5.88 7.15
N ASP A 311 -8.77 -4.91 7.64
CA ASP A 311 -8.27 -3.77 6.88
C ASP A 311 -7.12 -4.14 5.90
N CYS A 312 -7.35 -5.12 5.03
CA CYS A 312 -6.35 -5.79 4.22
C CYS A 312 -6.40 -5.45 2.72
N GLY A 313 -5.45 -6.01 1.96
CA GLY A 313 -5.28 -5.74 0.53
C GLY A 313 -6.54 -5.97 -0.33
N MET A 314 -7.39 -6.95 0.01
CA MET A 314 -8.59 -7.25 -0.81
C MET A 314 -9.67 -6.17 -0.68
N VAL A 315 -9.76 -5.49 0.47
CA VAL A 315 -10.63 -4.31 0.65
C VAL A 315 -10.21 -3.19 -0.32
N HIS A 316 -8.91 -2.90 -0.42
CA HIS A 316 -8.39 -1.92 -1.38
C HIS A 316 -8.66 -2.35 -2.83
N VAL A 317 -8.42 -3.64 -3.16
CA VAL A 317 -8.71 -4.18 -4.50
C VAL A 317 -10.18 -3.96 -4.85
N ARG A 318 -11.10 -4.31 -3.94
CA ARG A 318 -12.54 -4.19 -4.17
C ARG A 318 -13.02 -2.75 -4.28
N HIS A 319 -12.47 -1.83 -3.47
CA HIS A 319 -12.70 -0.39 -3.60
C HIS A 319 -12.39 0.08 -5.02
N TYR A 320 -11.17 -0.16 -5.50
CA TYR A 320 -10.75 0.30 -6.83
C TYR A 320 -11.48 -0.41 -7.98
N LEU A 321 -11.96 -1.64 -7.78
CA LEU A 321 -12.84 -2.33 -8.74
C LEU A 321 -14.26 -1.79 -8.78
N GLN A 322 -14.65 -0.95 -7.80
CA GLN A 322 -16.02 -0.50 -7.58
C GLN A 322 -16.97 -1.69 -7.39
N GLY A 323 -16.53 -2.68 -6.61
CA GLY A 323 -17.22 -3.96 -6.43
C GLY A 323 -18.35 -3.97 -5.38
N GLY A 324 -18.76 -2.80 -4.88
CA GLY A 324 -19.80 -2.67 -3.85
C GLY A 324 -19.27 -2.67 -2.41
N VAL A 325 -20.17 -2.90 -1.45
CA VAL A 325 -19.96 -2.67 0.00
C VAL A 325 -19.15 -3.77 0.66
N SER A 326 -18.01 -3.42 1.28
CA SER A 326 -17.26 -4.33 2.15
C SER A 326 -17.59 -4.05 3.62
N ILE A 327 -17.66 -5.09 4.44
CA ILE A 327 -17.67 -4.98 5.90
C ILE A 327 -16.22 -5.17 6.36
N VAL A 328 -15.63 -4.09 6.85
CA VAL A 328 -14.20 -4.05 7.16
C VAL A 328 -14.02 -4.05 8.68
N LEU A 329 -13.30 -5.04 9.18
CA LEU A 329 -13.11 -5.30 10.60
C LEU A 329 -11.79 -4.67 11.08
N PHE A 330 -11.89 -3.50 11.70
CA PHE A 330 -10.76 -2.79 12.28
C PHE A 330 -10.54 -3.18 13.74
N GLY A 331 -9.30 -2.98 14.20
CA GLY A 331 -8.92 -3.10 15.60
C GLY A 331 -7.84 -2.09 15.98
N PRO A 332 -6.55 -2.41 15.78
CA PRO A 332 -5.44 -1.53 16.14
C PRO A 332 -5.28 -0.32 15.20
N THR A 333 -5.79 -0.41 13.97
CA THR A 333 -5.72 0.61 12.92
C THR A 333 -6.96 1.49 12.88
N SER A 334 -6.87 2.63 12.19
CA SER A 334 -7.91 3.67 12.17
C SER A 334 -8.91 3.53 10.99
N PRO A 335 -10.22 3.32 11.26
CA PRO A 335 -11.27 3.32 10.23
C PRO A 335 -11.34 4.62 9.44
N ASP A 336 -11.28 5.77 10.12
CA ASP A 336 -11.44 7.08 9.47
C ASP A 336 -10.22 7.46 8.62
N TYR A 337 -9.07 6.82 8.87
CA TYR A 337 -7.83 7.08 8.15
C TYR A 337 -7.62 6.14 6.96
N ILE A 338 -7.90 4.84 7.12
CA ILE A 338 -7.61 3.81 6.10
C ILE A 338 -8.88 3.37 5.36
N GLY A 339 -10.03 3.48 6.02
CA GLY A 339 -11.31 3.00 5.50
C GLY A 339 -11.85 3.86 4.36
N TYR A 340 -12.78 3.25 3.63
CA TYR A 340 -13.47 3.88 2.50
C TYR A 340 -14.93 4.17 2.87
N PRO A 341 -15.49 5.32 2.43
CA PRO A 341 -16.81 5.76 2.84
C PRO A 341 -17.96 4.86 2.35
N GLU A 342 -17.78 4.12 1.25
CA GLU A 342 -18.78 3.18 0.75
C GLU A 342 -18.78 1.82 1.47
N ASN A 343 -17.78 1.57 2.33
CA ASN A 343 -17.71 0.38 3.16
C ASN A 343 -18.38 0.60 4.53
N ILE A 344 -18.79 -0.50 5.16
CA ILE A 344 -19.15 -0.49 6.59
C ILE A 344 -17.87 -0.77 7.38
N ASN A 345 -17.22 0.29 7.86
CA ASN A 345 -15.99 0.20 8.64
C ASN A 345 -16.32 0.03 10.12
N LEU A 346 -16.01 -1.14 10.69
CA LEU A 346 -16.40 -1.52 12.05
C LEU A 346 -15.18 -1.61 12.97
N ARG A 347 -15.26 -0.97 14.14
CA ARG A 347 -14.29 -1.09 15.23
C ARG A 347 -15.02 -1.01 16.56
N ALA A 348 -14.59 -1.79 17.56
CA ALA A 348 -15.10 -1.64 18.92
C ALA A 348 -14.43 -0.46 19.65
N ASP A 349 -15.10 0.08 20.65
CA ASP A 349 -14.68 1.24 21.44
C ASP A 349 -13.85 0.88 22.69
N GLY A 350 -13.53 -0.41 22.90
CA GLY A 350 -12.79 -0.88 24.08
C GLY A 350 -11.33 -0.40 24.18
N CYS A 351 -10.82 0.32 23.17
CA CYS A 351 -9.56 1.06 23.23
C CYS A 351 -9.78 2.54 22.86
N PRO A 352 -9.18 3.48 23.62
CA PRO A 352 -9.41 4.93 23.44
C PRO A 352 -8.84 5.49 22.14
N GLY A 353 -7.95 4.75 21.46
CA GLY A 353 -7.37 5.15 20.20
C GLY A 353 -6.73 3.99 19.45
N PHE A 354 -6.10 4.32 18.34
CA PHE A 354 -5.42 3.38 17.45
C PHE A 354 -3.99 3.16 17.93
N CYS A 355 -3.52 1.91 17.95
CA CYS A 355 -2.17 1.54 18.39
C CYS A 355 -1.29 1.09 17.22
N GLU A 356 -1.75 1.23 15.97
CA GLU A 356 -0.91 0.96 14.81
C GLU A 356 0.42 1.70 14.88
N TRP A 357 1.50 0.99 14.57
CA TRP A 357 2.87 1.49 14.50
C TRP A 357 3.43 2.14 15.79
N ILE A 358 2.76 2.01 16.94
CA ILE A 358 3.26 2.58 18.20
C ILE A 358 4.43 1.79 18.81
N SER A 359 4.60 0.53 18.41
CA SER A 359 5.73 -0.33 18.74
C SER A 359 6.22 -1.09 17.51
N ASN A 360 7.37 -1.74 17.59
CA ASN A 360 7.88 -2.55 16.48
C ASN A 360 7.10 -3.87 16.30
N ASP A 361 6.41 -4.33 17.35
CA ASP A 361 5.68 -5.60 17.41
C ASP A 361 4.15 -5.40 17.53
N TRP A 362 3.65 -4.25 17.07
CA TRP A 362 2.24 -3.86 17.21
C TRP A 362 1.29 -4.79 16.47
N GLN A 363 1.76 -5.48 15.42
CA GLN A 363 0.97 -6.44 14.66
C GLN A 363 0.88 -7.77 15.40
N GLU A 364 1.88 -8.13 16.18
CA GLU A 364 2.01 -9.41 16.84
C GLU A 364 1.35 -9.41 18.22
N LYS A 365 1.39 -8.29 18.93
CA LYS A 365 0.95 -8.22 20.33
C LYS A 365 0.19 -6.95 20.63
N CYS A 366 -0.87 -7.09 21.43
CA CYS A 366 -1.55 -5.95 22.00
C CYS A 366 -0.60 -5.18 22.93
N ILE A 367 -0.40 -3.89 22.69
CA ILE A 367 0.44 -3.05 23.57
C ILE A 367 -0.06 -3.00 25.02
N ARG A 368 -1.35 -3.24 25.25
CA ARG A 368 -1.96 -3.33 26.59
C ARG A 368 -1.97 -4.75 27.16
N GLY A 369 -1.42 -5.73 26.45
CA GLY A 369 -1.30 -7.13 26.91
C GLY A 369 -2.57 -7.99 26.81
N TYR A 370 -3.65 -7.49 26.16
CA TYR A 370 -4.86 -8.29 25.99
C TYR A 370 -4.67 -9.41 24.95
N LYS A 371 -5.28 -10.56 25.24
CA LYS A 371 -5.41 -11.68 24.30
C LYS A 371 -6.70 -11.60 23.49
N ASP A 372 -7.83 -11.36 24.15
CA ASP A 372 -9.08 -10.96 23.49
C ASP A 372 -9.05 -9.44 23.30
N LEU A 373 -8.99 -9.00 22.05
CA LEU A 373 -8.68 -7.61 21.72
C LEU A 373 -9.94 -6.74 21.87
N PRO A 374 -9.97 -5.81 22.84
CA PRO A 374 -11.18 -5.05 23.13
C PRO A 374 -11.54 -4.03 22.03
N CYS A 375 -10.64 -3.78 21.07
CA CYS A 375 -10.90 -2.96 19.90
C CYS A 375 -11.50 -3.72 18.70
N MET A 376 -11.53 -5.06 18.75
CA MET A 376 -12.19 -5.86 17.70
C MET A 376 -13.68 -5.98 17.98
N VAL A 377 -14.51 -5.80 16.96
CA VAL A 377 -15.98 -5.93 17.09
C VAL A 377 -16.40 -7.35 17.43
N LYS A 378 -17.54 -7.50 18.10
CA LYS A 378 -18.17 -8.79 18.36
C LYS A 378 -19.07 -9.21 17.18
N PRO A 379 -19.27 -10.52 16.94
CA PRO A 379 -19.96 -11.02 15.74
C PRO A 379 -21.40 -10.52 15.61
N GLU A 380 -22.08 -10.23 16.71
CA GLU A 380 -23.46 -9.73 16.72
C GLU A 380 -23.60 -8.40 15.98
N ILE A 381 -22.60 -7.51 16.12
CA ILE A 381 -22.56 -6.22 15.42
C ILE A 381 -22.41 -6.45 13.92
N VAL A 382 -21.53 -7.38 13.52
CA VAL A 382 -21.32 -7.72 12.10
C VAL A 382 -22.61 -8.31 11.51
N ILE A 383 -23.25 -9.23 12.23
CA ILE A 383 -24.54 -9.84 11.85
C ILE A 383 -25.61 -8.78 11.62
N GLU A 384 -25.76 -7.81 12.54
CA GLU A 384 -26.72 -6.71 12.39
C GLU A 384 -26.48 -5.92 11.10
N LYS A 385 -25.21 -5.62 10.78
CA LYS A 385 -24.88 -4.88 9.54
C LYS A 385 -25.11 -5.71 8.29
N ILE A 386 -24.77 -7.00 8.30
CA ILE A 386 -25.09 -7.91 7.20
C ILE A 386 -26.60 -7.94 6.99
N LYS A 387 -27.37 -8.17 8.05
CA LYS A 387 -28.85 -8.19 8.01
C LYS A 387 -29.40 -6.91 7.36
N SER A 388 -28.92 -5.74 7.78
CA SER A 388 -29.38 -4.46 7.20
C SER A 388 -29.10 -4.33 5.70
N ILE A 389 -28.01 -4.91 5.20
CA ILE A 389 -27.71 -4.92 3.76
C ILE A 389 -28.63 -5.91 3.03
N LEU A 390 -28.80 -7.11 3.58
CA LEU A 390 -29.58 -8.17 2.94
C LEU A 390 -31.09 -7.89 2.93
N GLU A 391 -31.60 -7.10 3.88
CA GLU A 391 -33.00 -6.67 3.93
C GLU A 391 -33.30 -5.45 3.02
N ALA A 392 -32.26 -4.73 2.57
CA ALA A 392 -32.38 -3.57 1.71
C ALA A 392 -32.26 -3.88 0.20
N ASP A 393 -31.83 -5.09 -0.15
CA ASP A 393 -31.65 -5.61 -1.52
C ASP A 393 -32.76 -6.63 -1.85
#